data_AF-A0A1C5AYD0-F1
#
_entry.id   AF-A0A1C5AYD0-F1
#
_cell.length_a   1.000
_cell.length_b   1.000
_cell.length_c   1.000
_cell.angle_alpha   90.00
_cell.angle_beta   90.00
_cell.angle_gamma   90.00
#
_symmetry.space_group_name_H-M   'P 1'
#
loop_
_entity.id
_entity.type
_entity.pdbx_description
1 polymer ?
#
loop_
_entity_poly.entity_id
_entity_poly.type
_entity_poly.pdbx_seq_one_letter_code
_entity_poly.pdbx_strand_id
1 'polypeptide(L)'
;MVRRQQQADRALRPAMRSPGRPMPARHVERAFWRLIAQGKRTEKAALALGVSTPVAVRWFRHAGGMPPLSLAEPTGRYLSFSEREEIALLKAQGH
;
A
#
# COMPACT_ATOMS: atom_id res chain seq x y z
N MET A 1 -23.89 14.55 18.15
CA MET A 1 -23.89 14.56 19.63
C MET A 1 -22.54 14.07 20.12
N VAL A 2 -21.77 14.91 20.82
CA VAL A 2 -20.53 14.48 21.47
C VAL A 2 -20.91 13.73 22.75
N ARG A 3 -20.37 12.52 22.94
CA ARG A 3 -20.64 11.69 24.13
C ARG A 3 -20.25 12.47 25.39
N ARG A 4 -21.15 12.58 26.38
CA ARG A 4 -20.88 13.30 27.64
C ARG A 4 -19.83 12.51 28.43
N GLN A 5 -18.62 13.06 28.52
CA GLN A 5 -17.45 12.38 29.10
C GLN A 5 -17.55 12.37 30.63
N GLN A 6 -17.58 11.18 31.24
CA GLN A 6 -17.69 11.03 32.70
C GLN A 6 -16.31 11.16 33.36
N GLN A 7 -16.26 11.36 34.69
CA GLN A 7 -14.98 11.50 35.40
C GLN A 7 -14.04 10.30 35.19
N ALA A 8 -14.58 9.08 35.10
CA ALA A 8 -13.81 7.87 34.82
C ALA A 8 -13.12 7.91 33.44
N ASP A 9 -13.76 8.51 32.43
CA ASP A 9 -13.17 8.64 31.08
C ASP A 9 -11.96 9.59 31.07
N ARG A 10 -11.89 10.54 32.02
CA ARG A 10 -10.76 11.48 32.16
C ARG A 10 -9.54 10.87 32.85
N ALA A 11 -9.74 9.79 33.61
CA ALA A 11 -8.64 9.06 34.26
C ALA A 11 -7.89 8.14 33.29
N LEU A 12 -8.46 7.87 32.10
CA LEU A 12 -7.88 7.02 31.07
C LEU A 12 -7.12 7.85 30.03
N ARG A 13 -6.08 7.25 29.45
CA ARG A 13 -5.39 7.84 28.30
C ARG A 13 -6.37 7.95 27.12
N PRO A 14 -6.36 9.07 26.36
CA PRO A 14 -7.15 9.18 25.14
C PRO A 14 -6.89 8.03 24.18
N ALA A 15 -7.92 7.57 23.47
CA ALA A 15 -7.78 6.55 22.44
C ALA A 15 -6.69 6.96 21.43
N MET A 16 -5.72 6.07 21.19
CA MET A 16 -4.68 6.35 20.20
C MET A 16 -5.29 6.46 18.81
N ARG A 17 -4.84 7.47 18.05
CA ARG A 17 -5.23 7.60 16.65
C ARG A 17 -4.62 6.45 15.85
N SER A 18 -5.47 5.60 15.26
CA SER A 18 -4.99 4.56 14.35
C SER A 18 -4.34 5.21 13.12
N PRO A 19 -3.19 4.72 12.64
CA PRO A 19 -2.52 5.25 11.43
C PRO A 19 -3.34 5.13 10.14
N GLY A 20 -4.47 4.43 10.16
CA GLY A 20 -5.25 4.09 8.97
C GLY A 20 -4.72 2.84 8.25
N ARG A 21 -5.37 2.48 7.14
CA ARG A 21 -4.95 1.34 6.32
C ARG A 21 -3.66 1.70 5.57
N PRO A 22 -2.62 0.85 5.61
CA PRO A 22 -1.43 1.10 4.80
C PRO A 22 -1.78 1.11 3.31
N MET A 23 -1.24 2.08 2.59
CA MET A 23 -1.41 2.17 1.14
C MET A 23 -0.73 0.98 0.47
N PRO A 24 -1.31 0.41 -0.61
CA PRO A 24 -0.65 -0.66 -1.34
C PRO A 24 0.70 -0.20 -1.88
N ALA A 25 1.67 -1.12 -1.90
CA ALA A 25 3.01 -0.78 -2.34
C ALA A 25 3.02 -0.45 -3.84
N ARG A 26 3.42 0.78 -4.18
CA ARG A 26 3.43 1.30 -5.57
C ARG A 26 4.18 0.42 -6.56
N HIS A 27 5.24 -0.24 -6.13
CA HIS A 27 6.01 -1.16 -6.99
C HIS A 27 5.18 -2.39 -7.38
N VAL A 28 4.36 -2.93 -6.47
CA VAL A 28 3.43 -4.03 -6.75
C VAL A 28 2.33 -3.59 -7.71
N GLU A 29 1.75 -2.41 -7.48
CA GLU A 29 0.74 -1.84 -8.38
C GLU A 29 1.31 -1.64 -9.79
N ARG A 30 2.54 -1.15 -9.92
CA ARG A 30 3.24 -1.02 -11.21
C ARG A 30 3.47 -2.38 -11.88
N ALA A 31 3.96 -3.37 -11.13
CA ALA A 31 4.16 -4.72 -11.65
C ALA A 31 2.85 -5.34 -12.16
N PHE A 32 1.75 -5.11 -11.43
CA PHE A 32 0.41 -5.54 -11.85
C PHE A 32 0.05 -4.96 -13.21
N TRP A 33 0.17 -3.64 -13.37
CA TRP A 33 -0.17 -3.00 -14.63
C TRP A 33 0.75 -3.39 -15.80
N ARG A 34 2.03 -3.70 -15.54
CA ARG A 34 2.91 -4.28 -16.58
C ARG A 34 2.40 -5.64 -17.06
N LEU A 35 1.93 -6.50 -16.16
CA LEU A 35 1.33 -7.78 -16.53
C LEU A 35 0.02 -7.61 -17.32
N ILE A 36 -0.83 -6.66 -16.93
CA ILE A 36 -2.05 -6.32 -17.67
C ILE A 36 -1.71 -5.80 -19.08
N ALA A 37 -0.71 -4.92 -19.21
CA ALA A 37 -0.25 -4.40 -20.49
C ALA A 37 0.31 -5.50 -21.42
N GLN A 38 0.83 -6.60 -20.85
CA GLN A 38 1.23 -7.81 -21.57
C GLN A 38 0.04 -8.73 -21.93
N GLY A 39 -1.19 -8.33 -21.64
CA GLY A 39 -2.40 -9.11 -21.91
C GLY A 39 -2.71 -10.21 -20.89
N LYS A 40 -2.08 -10.21 -19.71
CA LYS A 40 -2.42 -11.18 -18.66
C LYS A 40 -3.80 -10.89 -18.08
N ARG A 41 -4.54 -11.96 -17.77
CA ARG A 41 -5.81 -11.85 -17.02
C ARG A 41 -5.56 -11.34 -15.60
N THR A 42 -6.49 -10.54 -15.08
CA THR A 42 -6.40 -9.90 -13.75
C THR A 42 -6.11 -10.90 -12.63
N GLU A 43 -6.74 -12.07 -12.63
CA GLU A 43 -6.55 -13.09 -11.59
C GLU A 43 -5.14 -13.71 -11.64
N LYS A 44 -4.61 -13.91 -12.86
CA LYS A 44 -3.26 -14.44 -13.05
C LYS A 44 -2.20 -13.41 -12.68
N ALA A 45 -2.42 -12.14 -12.98
CA ALA A 45 -1.55 -11.05 -12.54
C ALA A 45 -1.57 -10.89 -11.00
N ALA A 46 -2.73 -11.02 -10.38
CA ALA A 46 -2.88 -10.97 -8.92
C ALA A 46 -2.10 -12.10 -8.25
N LEU A 47 -2.28 -13.34 -8.72
CA LEU A 47 -1.57 -14.51 -8.21
C LEU A 47 -0.05 -14.37 -8.33
N ALA A 48 0.44 -13.90 -9.47
CA ALA A 48 1.88 -13.70 -9.71
C ALA A 48 2.53 -12.70 -8.74
N LEU A 49 1.74 -11.79 -8.17
CA LEU A 49 2.21 -10.72 -7.29
C LEU A 49 1.82 -10.93 -5.83
N GLY A 50 1.20 -12.07 -5.48
CA GLY A 50 0.70 -12.33 -4.14
C GLY A 50 -0.40 -11.36 -3.69
N VAL A 51 -1.07 -10.69 -4.63
CA VAL A 51 -2.18 -9.77 -4.34
C VAL A 51 -3.48 -10.56 -4.37
N SER A 52 -4.38 -10.30 -3.42
CA SER A 52 -5.69 -10.95 -3.44
C SER A 52 -6.50 -10.53 -4.67
N THR A 53 -7.16 -11.48 -5.32
CA THR A 53 -7.96 -11.24 -6.53
C THR A 53 -8.96 -10.07 -6.38
N PRO A 54 -9.70 -9.92 -5.26
CA PRO A 54 -10.61 -8.78 -5.10
C PRO A 54 -9.92 -7.41 -5.06
N VAL A 55 -8.64 -7.35 -4.65
CA VAL A 55 -7.86 -6.10 -4.69
C VAL A 55 -7.44 -5.79 -6.12
N ALA A 56 -6.93 -6.78 -6.87
CA ALA A 56 -6.55 -6.61 -8.27
C ALA A 56 -7.73 -6.21 -9.17
N VAL A 57 -8.90 -6.87 -8.99
CA VAL A 57 -10.14 -6.49 -9.68
C VAL A 57 -10.56 -5.06 -9.37
N ARG A 58 -10.39 -4.62 -8.12
CA ARG A 58 -10.68 -3.24 -7.72
C ARG A 58 -9.74 -2.25 -8.38
N TRP A 59 -8.44 -2.52 -8.43
CA TRP A 59 -7.48 -1.69 -9.16
C TRP A 59 -7.87 -1.54 -10.63
N PHE A 60 -8.14 -2.66 -11.30
CA PHE A 60 -8.52 -2.66 -12.71
C PHE A 60 -9.79 -1.82 -12.95
N ARG A 61 -10.84 -2.06 -12.15
CA ARG A 61 -12.13 -1.36 -12.27
C ARG A 61 -12.02 0.12 -11.95
N HIS A 62 -11.31 0.48 -10.87
CA HIS A 62 -11.16 1.87 -10.44
C HIS A 62 -10.36 2.69 -11.44
N ALA A 63 -9.38 2.08 -12.12
CA ALA A 63 -8.57 2.76 -13.11
C ALA A 63 -9.13 2.64 -14.55
N GLY A 64 -10.30 2.04 -14.74
CA GLY A 64 -10.94 1.92 -16.06
C GLY A 64 -10.16 1.04 -17.05
N GLY A 65 -9.37 0.08 -16.55
CA GLY A 65 -8.54 -0.79 -17.38
C GLY A 65 -7.24 -0.17 -17.89
N MET A 66 -6.87 1.04 -17.45
CA MET A 66 -5.63 1.71 -17.81
C MET A 66 -4.76 2.00 -16.57
N PRO A 67 -3.43 1.99 -16.68
CA PRO A 67 -2.57 2.26 -15.53
C PRO A 67 -2.70 3.71 -15.05
N PRO A 68 -3.01 3.97 -13.76
CA PRO A 68 -3.11 5.32 -13.20
C PRO A 68 -1.73 5.92 -12.84
N LEU A 69 -0.64 5.25 -13.22
CA LEU A 69 0.74 5.59 -12.86
C LEU A 69 1.71 5.20 -13.97
N SER A 70 2.88 5.84 -14.01
CA SER A 70 3.93 5.49 -14.98
C SER A 70 4.48 4.08 -14.73
N LEU A 71 4.54 3.29 -15.82
CA LEU A 71 5.11 1.94 -15.81
C LEU A 71 6.63 1.93 -15.93
N ALA A 72 7.27 3.08 -16.13
CA ALA A 72 8.73 3.20 -16.04
C ALA A 72 9.20 3.00 -14.58
N GLU A 73 10.46 2.61 -14.41
CA GLU A 73 11.05 2.66 -13.08
C GLU A 73 11.15 4.11 -12.59
N PRO A 74 10.94 4.37 -11.28
CA PRO A 74 11.04 5.71 -10.75
C PRO A 74 12.50 6.17 -10.82
N THR A 75 12.71 7.37 -11.35
CA THR A 75 14.03 7.97 -11.45
C THR A 75 14.34 8.82 -10.21
N GLY A 76 15.32 8.39 -9.41
CA GLY A 76 16.37 9.25 -8.84
C GLY A 76 16.07 10.38 -7.85
N ARG A 77 14.94 10.43 -7.14
CA ARG A 77 14.72 11.44 -6.07
C ARG A 77 14.46 10.89 -4.67
N TYR A 78 13.91 9.68 -4.59
CA TYR A 78 13.48 9.08 -3.32
C TYR A 78 13.89 7.61 -3.26
N LEU A 79 14.13 7.13 -2.04
CA LEU A 79 14.41 5.72 -1.76
C LEU A 79 13.24 4.84 -2.19
N SER A 80 13.55 3.77 -2.91
CA SER A 80 12.68 2.64 -3.20
C SER A 80 12.22 1.95 -1.91
N PHE A 81 11.20 1.10 -2.02
CA PHE A 81 10.70 0.36 -0.86
C PHE A 81 11.79 -0.56 -0.28
N SER A 82 12.52 -1.28 -1.12
CA SER A 82 13.62 -2.15 -0.70
C SER A 82 14.71 -1.38 0.04
N GLU A 83 15.15 -0.24 -0.48
CA GLU A 83 16.15 0.60 0.20
C GLU A 83 15.65 1.10 1.55
N ARG A 84 14.37 1.46 1.66
CA ARG A 84 13.79 1.86 2.96
C ARG A 84 13.71 0.70 3.95
N GLU A 85 13.39 -0.51 3.50
CA GLU A 85 13.38 -1.70 4.36
C GLU A 85 14.79 -2.05 4.82
N GLU A 86 15.78 -2.00 3.93
CA GLU A 86 17.18 -2.22 4.28
C GLU A 86 17.66 -1.23 5.34
N ILE A 87 17.41 0.07 5.15
CA ILE A 87 17.74 1.10 6.16
C ILE A 87 16.99 0.85 7.48
N ALA A 88 15.73 0.42 7.43
CA ALA A 88 14.96 0.13 8.65
C ALA A 88 15.55 -1.07 9.42
N LEU A 89 15.97 -2.11 8.73
CA LEU A 89 16.64 -3.28 9.32
C LEU A 89 18.00 -2.89 9.92
N LEU A 90 18.81 -2.12 9.20
CA LEU A 90 20.10 -1.62 9.69
C LEU A 90 19.94 -0.78 10.96
N LYS A 91 18.96 0.14 10.98
CA LYS A 91 18.65 0.92 12.17
C LYS A 91 18.21 0.05 13.36
N ALA A 92 17.42 -0.99 13.10
CA ALA A 92 17.02 -1.94 14.14
C ALA A 92 18.21 -2.75 14.70
N GLN A 93 19.28 -2.92 13.91
CA GLN A 93 20.53 -3.57 14.29
C GLN A 93 21.54 -2.62 14.97
N GLY A 94 21.26 -1.32 15.05
CA GLY A 94 22.13 -0.33 15.68
C GLY A 94 23.19 0.28 14.76
N HIS A 95 22.99 0.20 13.44
CA HIS A 95 23.78 0.89 12.43
C HIS A 95 23.25 2.30 12.12
#